data_AF-A0A9P4N365-F1
#
_entry.id   AF-A0A9P4N365-F1
#
_cell.length_a   1.000
_cell.length_b   1.000
_cell.length_c   1.000
_cell.angle_alpha   90.00
_cell.angle_beta   90.00
_cell.angle_gamma   90.00
#
_symmetry.space_group_name_H-M   'P 1'
#
loop_
_entity.id
_entity.type
_entity.pdbx_description
1 polymer ?
#
loop_
_entity_poly.entity_id
_entity_poly.type
_entity_poly.pdbx_seq_one_letter_code
_entity_poly.pdbx_strand_id
1 'polypeptide(L)'
;MDQDLTSHIILSEDDLLPGEQRLHLKLKSDPRLSLTLPYEIEFSIERGEDDHDKPVLFRWSPYSNGFSSSGFVLLHHTINGPEPIEIDHSNLVNLREDEVLVVNGYNHFLWELSRGDSVKFLVTLPEKYQKSLAPGEKYELLWPGSKITQWDWGTIREHMYQELTNQPEKESRLILLGGPHVSFTPEMESEPWPQRAEYEAREGFIMASVKEQQWRQAQQRSRAPQPEPNPGAPTLSVVLECSKILSRNTIFNVAVKVTYDAKATAKPIIFHTHVFDTSDKFQLYRRCDNDWEVCDNENGGDGGFLITDEDDIPVNVSQDDKFVSLRPGESWITSQRLQGERWSEIPEDTKDGETFRYAFEGATVDWWDWGSKNEHSETVVKLPCWLVGPVVEPADNAGRTKLAVPASDPVEFSVEGLGSDPRI
;
A
#
# COMPACT_ATOMS: atom_id res chain seq x y z
N MET A 1 -26.04 -18.48 2.05
CA MET A 1 -25.20 -18.79 0.87
C MET A 1 -26.17 -19.12 -0.26
N ASP A 2 -26.00 -18.51 -1.44
CA ASP A 2 -26.83 -18.85 -2.61
C ASP A 2 -26.62 -20.33 -2.94
N GLN A 3 -27.71 -21.06 -3.18
CA GLN A 3 -27.67 -22.52 -3.38
C GLN A 3 -26.73 -22.93 -4.53
N ASP A 4 -26.54 -22.04 -5.51
CA ASP A 4 -25.79 -22.30 -6.74
C ASP A 4 -24.27 -22.29 -6.53
N LEU A 5 -23.76 -21.44 -5.62
CA LEU A 5 -22.32 -21.32 -5.35
C LEU A 5 -21.76 -22.55 -4.62
N THR A 6 -22.58 -23.21 -3.81
CA THR A 6 -22.18 -24.37 -3.00
C THR A 6 -21.63 -25.52 -3.85
N SER A 7 -22.06 -25.63 -5.10
CA SER A 7 -21.60 -26.67 -6.05
C SER A 7 -20.13 -26.55 -6.44
N HIS A 8 -19.53 -25.38 -6.22
CA HIS A 8 -18.13 -25.08 -6.51
C HIS A 8 -17.22 -25.12 -5.28
N ILE A 9 -17.77 -25.41 -4.09
CA ILE A 9 -17.01 -25.56 -2.85
C ILE A 9 -16.49 -27.00 -2.78
N ILE A 10 -15.17 -27.14 -2.59
CA ILE A 10 -14.48 -28.43 -2.48
C ILE A 10 -14.28 -28.84 -1.02
N LEU A 11 -13.93 -27.88 -0.15
CA LEU A 11 -13.73 -28.11 1.28
C LEU A 11 -14.55 -27.11 2.09
N SER A 12 -15.71 -27.56 2.57
CA SER A 12 -16.60 -26.80 3.45
C SER A 12 -16.37 -27.14 4.92
N GLU A 13 -17.04 -26.42 5.83
CA GLU A 13 -17.03 -26.76 7.26
C GLU A 13 -17.58 -28.17 7.55
N ASP A 14 -18.51 -28.65 6.73
CA ASP A 14 -19.17 -29.95 6.92
C ASP A 14 -18.27 -31.13 6.53
N ASP A 15 -17.20 -30.88 5.76
CA ASP A 15 -16.28 -31.91 5.26
C ASP A 15 -15.12 -32.20 6.23
N LEU A 16 -15.05 -31.48 7.35
CA LEU A 16 -13.92 -31.52 8.28
C LEU A 16 -13.92 -32.76 9.16
N LEU A 17 -12.75 -33.40 9.25
CA LEU A 17 -12.49 -34.51 10.16
C LEU A 17 -12.08 -34.01 11.56
N PRO A 18 -12.34 -34.79 12.62
CA PRO A 18 -11.86 -34.46 13.96
C PRO A 18 -10.33 -34.29 14.00
N GLY A 19 -9.86 -33.14 14.49
CA GLY A 19 -8.44 -32.81 14.62
C GLY A 19 -7.80 -32.15 13.39
N GLU A 20 -8.59 -31.74 12.41
CA GLU A 20 -8.15 -30.83 11.35
C GLU A 20 -8.21 -29.36 11.82
N GLN A 21 -7.16 -28.61 11.48
CA GLN A 21 -6.98 -27.21 11.86
C GLN A 21 -7.52 -26.28 10.77
N ARG A 22 -8.19 -25.22 11.23
CA ARG A 22 -9.07 -24.41 10.40
C ARG A 22 -8.53 -23.00 10.25
N LEU A 23 -8.36 -22.61 9.00
CA LEU A 23 -8.15 -21.24 8.61
C LEU A 23 -9.39 -20.75 7.84
N HIS A 24 -9.86 -19.57 8.21
CA HIS A 24 -10.97 -18.90 7.56
C HIS A 24 -10.43 -17.79 6.67
N LEU A 25 -10.70 -17.88 5.37
CA LEU A 25 -10.44 -16.78 4.45
C LEU A 25 -11.65 -15.82 4.46
N LYS A 26 -11.41 -14.52 4.43
CA LYS A 26 -12.42 -13.50 4.14
C LYS A 26 -11.91 -12.64 3.01
N LEU A 27 -12.82 -12.23 2.14
CA LEU A 27 -12.54 -11.43 0.97
C LEU A 27 -13.43 -10.19 0.99
N LYS A 28 -12.85 -9.06 0.63
CA LYS A 28 -13.58 -7.80 0.49
C LYS A 28 -13.01 -7.02 -0.69
N SER A 29 -13.87 -6.45 -1.51
CA SER A 29 -13.47 -5.64 -2.65
C SER A 29 -14.57 -4.64 -3.01
N ASP A 30 -14.24 -3.70 -3.90
CA ASP A 30 -15.23 -2.79 -4.46
C ASP A 30 -16.18 -3.56 -5.39
N PRO A 31 -17.51 -3.43 -5.27
CA PRO A 31 -18.45 -4.07 -6.18
C PRO A 31 -18.36 -3.55 -7.63
N ARG A 32 -17.69 -2.43 -7.87
CA ARG A 32 -17.34 -1.94 -9.19
C ARG A 32 -15.87 -2.28 -9.47
N LEU A 33 -15.66 -3.03 -10.55
CA LEU A 33 -14.32 -3.32 -11.06
C LEU A 33 -14.06 -2.43 -12.28
N SER A 34 -12.94 -1.73 -12.31
CA SER A 34 -12.52 -1.01 -13.53
C SER A 34 -11.77 -1.95 -14.46
N LEU A 35 -12.09 -1.96 -15.76
CA LEU A 35 -11.34 -2.73 -16.76
C LEU A 35 -9.99 -2.10 -17.13
N THR A 36 -9.72 -0.86 -16.69
CA THR A 36 -8.50 -0.12 -17.03
C THR A 36 -7.67 0.30 -15.82
N LEU A 37 -8.12 0.02 -14.60
CA LEU A 37 -7.37 0.31 -13.36
C LEU A 37 -7.00 -0.99 -12.64
N PRO A 38 -5.99 -0.98 -11.75
CA PRO A 38 -5.73 -2.08 -10.84
C PRO A 38 -6.97 -2.33 -9.97
N TYR A 39 -7.35 -3.60 -9.82
CA TYR A 39 -8.46 -3.98 -8.95
C TYR A 39 -7.92 -4.70 -7.72
N GLU A 40 -8.07 -4.08 -6.56
CA GLU A 40 -7.57 -4.62 -5.29
C GLU A 40 -8.65 -5.38 -4.55
N ILE A 41 -8.25 -6.53 -4.00
CA ILE A 41 -9.06 -7.37 -3.14
C ILE A 41 -8.33 -7.47 -1.82
N GLU A 42 -9.03 -7.14 -0.73
CA GLU A 42 -8.57 -7.33 0.63
C GLU A 42 -8.80 -8.79 1.03
N PHE A 43 -7.71 -9.45 1.40
CA PHE A 43 -7.70 -10.81 1.93
C PHE A 43 -7.53 -10.72 3.43
N SER A 44 -8.24 -11.58 4.16
CA SER A 44 -7.99 -11.81 5.58
C SER A 44 -7.97 -13.31 5.86
N ILE A 45 -6.90 -13.81 6.46
CA ILE A 45 -6.80 -15.20 6.89
C ILE A 45 -6.81 -15.22 8.41
N GLU A 46 -7.81 -15.88 8.98
CA GLU A 46 -8.01 -16.00 10.43
C GLU A 46 -7.84 -17.45 10.88
N ARG A 47 -7.15 -17.66 12.00
CA ARG A 47 -7.11 -18.98 12.63
C ARG A 47 -8.30 -19.16 13.55
N GLY A 48 -9.10 -20.19 13.27
CA GLY A 48 -10.23 -20.56 14.12
C GLY A 48 -9.81 -21.08 15.49
N GLU A 49 -10.77 -21.17 16.41
CA GLU A 49 -10.57 -21.80 17.71
C GLU A 49 -10.22 -23.29 17.55
N ASP A 50 -9.13 -23.73 18.17
CA ASP A 50 -8.70 -25.13 18.20
C ASP A 50 -8.07 -25.49 19.56
N ASP A 51 -7.89 -26.79 19.81
CA ASP A 51 -7.35 -27.31 21.08
C ASP A 51 -5.82 -27.16 21.20
N HIS A 52 -5.15 -26.46 20.27
CA HIS A 52 -3.70 -26.38 20.21
C HIS A 52 -3.18 -24.99 20.59
N ASP A 53 -2.37 -24.90 21.66
CA ASP A 53 -1.89 -23.61 22.19
C ASP A 53 -0.75 -22.96 21.40
N LYS A 54 -0.12 -23.69 20.47
CA LYS A 54 1.00 -23.16 19.69
C LYS A 54 0.50 -22.34 18.51
N PRO A 55 1.16 -21.25 18.11
CA PRO A 55 0.91 -20.59 16.83
C PRO A 55 1.09 -21.55 15.65
N VAL A 56 0.37 -21.30 14.57
CA VAL A 56 0.55 -22.03 13.30
C VAL A 56 1.40 -21.20 12.37
N LEU A 57 2.44 -21.81 11.83
CA LEU A 57 3.31 -21.22 10.81
C LEU A 57 2.98 -21.89 9.48
N PHE A 58 2.58 -21.13 8.46
CA PHE A 58 2.18 -21.70 7.17
C PHE A 58 2.52 -20.80 5.99
N ARG A 59 2.81 -21.40 4.84
CA ARG A 59 3.04 -20.67 3.58
C ARG A 59 1.79 -20.73 2.73
N TRP A 60 1.23 -19.56 2.41
CA TRP A 60 0.12 -19.46 1.47
C TRP A 60 0.18 -18.14 0.73
N SER A 61 0.31 -18.20 -0.60
CA SER A 61 0.35 -17.02 -1.46
C SER A 61 -0.92 -16.94 -2.32
N PRO A 62 -1.54 -15.77 -2.43
CA PRO A 62 -2.65 -15.57 -3.35
C PRO A 62 -2.22 -15.79 -4.81
N TYR A 63 -0.94 -15.58 -5.17
CA TYR A 63 -0.48 -15.71 -6.55
C TYR A 63 -0.27 -17.17 -6.97
N SER A 64 0.33 -17.98 -6.11
CA SER A 64 0.67 -19.37 -6.43
C SER A 64 -0.27 -20.42 -5.87
N ASN A 65 -1.03 -20.09 -4.83
CA ASN A 65 -2.05 -20.97 -4.26
C ASN A 65 -3.45 -20.47 -4.62
N GLY A 66 -3.69 -19.16 -4.51
CA GLY A 66 -4.96 -18.54 -4.83
C GLY A 66 -5.27 -18.51 -6.34
N PHE A 67 -4.42 -17.95 -7.18
CA PHE A 67 -4.68 -17.78 -8.62
C PHE A 67 -4.05 -18.89 -9.48
N SER A 68 -3.72 -20.02 -8.86
CA SER A 68 -3.30 -21.22 -9.57
C SER A 68 -4.48 -21.91 -10.25
N SER A 69 -4.20 -22.94 -11.05
CA SER A 69 -5.23 -23.75 -11.72
C SER A 69 -6.14 -24.53 -10.77
N SER A 70 -5.78 -24.66 -9.49
CA SER A 70 -6.56 -25.33 -8.45
C SER A 70 -7.13 -24.38 -7.40
N GLY A 71 -6.94 -23.07 -7.57
CA GLY A 71 -7.36 -22.07 -6.61
C GLY A 71 -8.72 -21.44 -6.94
N PHE A 72 -8.77 -20.11 -6.97
CA PHE A 72 -9.96 -19.31 -7.20
C PHE A 72 -10.67 -19.66 -8.50
N VAL A 73 -11.99 -19.81 -8.39
CA VAL A 73 -12.91 -19.98 -9.50
C VAL A 73 -13.56 -18.64 -9.81
N LEU A 74 -13.42 -18.19 -11.06
CA LEU A 74 -14.15 -17.02 -11.56
C LEU A 74 -15.47 -17.48 -12.16
N LEU A 75 -16.58 -16.94 -11.66
CA LEU A 75 -17.94 -17.30 -12.05
C LEU A 75 -18.60 -16.11 -12.75
N HIS A 76 -19.17 -16.34 -13.93
CA HIS A 76 -20.01 -15.38 -14.64
C HIS A 76 -21.49 -15.66 -14.35
N HIS A 77 -22.25 -14.65 -13.91
CA HIS A 77 -23.69 -14.79 -13.68
C HIS A 77 -24.45 -14.67 -14.99
N THR A 78 -24.97 -15.81 -15.47
CA THR A 78 -25.83 -15.87 -16.65
C THR A 78 -27.30 -16.01 -16.25
N ILE A 79 -28.20 -16.06 -17.24
CA ILE A 79 -29.61 -16.38 -17.02
C ILE A 79 -29.83 -17.78 -16.43
N ASN A 80 -28.86 -18.69 -16.59
CA ASN A 80 -28.92 -20.06 -16.09
C ASN A 80 -28.27 -20.23 -14.71
N GLY A 81 -27.72 -19.15 -14.14
CA GLY A 81 -26.95 -19.17 -12.91
C GLY A 81 -25.46 -18.89 -13.12
N PRO A 82 -24.64 -19.00 -12.05
CA PRO A 82 -23.20 -18.80 -12.13
C PRO A 82 -22.52 -19.92 -12.92
N GLU A 83 -21.75 -19.55 -13.96
CA GLU A 83 -20.98 -20.47 -14.80
C GLU A 83 -19.48 -20.17 -14.68
N PRO A 84 -18.61 -21.19 -14.48
CA PRO A 84 -17.18 -20.98 -14.36
C PRO A 84 -16.55 -20.56 -15.68
N ILE A 85 -15.61 -19.61 -15.61
CA ILE A 85 -14.82 -19.14 -16.73
C ILE A 85 -13.47 -19.86 -16.71
N GLU A 86 -13.08 -20.40 -17.85
CA GLU A 86 -11.75 -20.97 -18.03
C GLU A 86 -10.72 -19.83 -18.10
N ILE A 87 -9.78 -19.82 -17.13
CA ILE A 87 -8.68 -18.87 -17.09
C ILE A 87 -7.39 -19.59 -17.51
N ASP A 88 -6.61 -18.95 -18.36
CA ASP A 88 -5.30 -19.47 -18.73
C ASP A 88 -4.29 -19.22 -17.60
N HIS A 89 -3.87 -20.26 -16.89
CA HIS A 89 -2.91 -20.11 -15.79
C HIS A 89 -1.42 -20.14 -16.22
N SER A 90 -1.11 -20.19 -17.52
CA SER A 90 0.28 -20.17 -18.00
C SER A 90 1.00 -18.88 -17.55
N ASN A 91 2.27 -18.95 -17.19
CA ASN A 91 3.06 -17.79 -16.72
C ASN A 91 2.54 -17.06 -15.47
N LEU A 92 1.48 -17.55 -14.80
CA LEU A 92 1.20 -17.13 -13.41
C LEU A 92 2.27 -17.73 -12.50
N VAL A 93 2.63 -17.00 -11.44
CA VAL A 93 3.66 -17.44 -10.49
C VAL A 93 3.21 -18.75 -9.87
N ASN A 94 3.87 -19.84 -10.24
CA ASN A 94 3.63 -21.14 -9.62
C ASN A 94 4.83 -21.44 -8.72
N LEU A 95 4.60 -21.46 -7.41
CA LEU A 95 5.59 -21.99 -6.48
C LEU A 95 5.70 -23.48 -6.80
N ARG A 96 6.90 -23.94 -7.10
CA ARG A 96 7.10 -25.38 -7.29
C ARG A 96 6.75 -26.07 -5.98
N GLU A 97 5.92 -27.10 -6.03
CA GLU A 97 5.56 -27.92 -4.86
C GLU A 97 6.81 -28.48 -4.15
N ASP A 98 7.92 -28.59 -4.88
CA ASP A 98 9.22 -29.08 -4.43
C ASP A 98 10.12 -28.00 -3.81
N GLU A 99 9.69 -26.73 -3.78
CA GLU A 99 10.51 -25.64 -3.26
C GLU A 99 10.59 -25.72 -1.73
N VAL A 100 11.75 -26.15 -1.26
CA VAL A 100 12.13 -26.14 0.15
C VAL A 100 12.18 -24.69 0.63
N LEU A 101 11.28 -24.32 1.54
CA LEU A 101 11.29 -23.00 2.16
C LEU A 101 12.15 -23.02 3.42
N VAL A 102 13.29 -22.33 3.40
CA VAL A 102 14.06 -22.04 4.62
C VAL A 102 13.57 -20.74 5.24
N VAL A 103 13.17 -20.78 6.50
CA VAL A 103 12.67 -19.62 7.23
C VAL A 103 13.81 -18.65 7.52
N ASN A 104 13.67 -17.39 7.14
CA ASN A 104 14.71 -16.36 7.26
C ASN A 104 14.17 -15.00 7.78
N GLY A 105 12.90 -14.94 8.18
CA GLY A 105 12.24 -13.72 8.71
C GLY A 105 11.79 -12.72 7.65
N TYR A 106 12.15 -12.92 6.38
CA TYR A 106 11.75 -12.08 5.23
C TYR A 106 11.04 -12.89 4.15
N ASN A 107 10.60 -14.12 4.45
CA ASN A 107 9.91 -14.97 3.49
C ASN A 107 8.57 -14.36 3.13
N HIS A 108 8.36 -14.06 1.86
CA HIS A 108 7.06 -13.61 1.36
C HIS A 108 6.00 -14.69 1.55
N PHE A 109 4.81 -14.27 1.98
CA PHE A 109 3.63 -15.13 2.15
C PHE A 109 3.83 -16.30 3.15
N LEU A 110 4.76 -16.14 4.09
CA LEU A 110 4.88 -16.97 5.28
C LEU A 110 4.15 -16.27 6.42
N TRP A 111 3.17 -16.95 6.99
CA TRP A 111 2.26 -16.39 7.99
C TRP A 111 2.39 -17.14 9.31
N GLU A 112 2.37 -16.40 10.40
CA GLU A 112 2.32 -16.91 11.77
C GLU A 112 1.02 -16.43 12.40
N LEU A 113 0.16 -17.34 12.86
CA LEU A 113 -1.11 -16.99 13.50
C LEU A 113 -1.29 -17.73 14.83
N SER A 114 -1.46 -16.96 15.92
CA SER A 114 -1.95 -17.52 17.18
C SER A 114 -3.45 -17.81 17.10
N ARG A 115 -4.00 -18.44 18.13
CA ARG A 115 -5.43 -18.72 18.20
C ARG A 115 -6.24 -17.42 18.21
N GLY A 116 -7.20 -17.30 17.29
CA GLY A 116 -8.03 -16.12 17.13
C GLY A 116 -7.34 -14.95 16.41
N ASP A 117 -6.06 -15.07 16.06
CA ASP A 117 -5.37 -14.05 15.28
C ASP A 117 -5.78 -14.12 13.81
N SER A 118 -5.63 -12.98 13.13
CA SER A 118 -5.82 -12.86 11.69
C SER A 118 -4.71 -12.05 11.04
N VAL A 119 -4.45 -12.33 9.78
CA VAL A 119 -3.61 -11.49 8.92
C VAL A 119 -4.43 -10.90 7.78
N LYS A 120 -4.20 -9.64 7.42
CA LYS A 120 -4.80 -8.94 6.27
C LYS A 120 -3.75 -8.42 5.31
N PHE A 121 -4.09 -8.47 4.03
CA PHE A 121 -3.25 -7.94 2.95
C PHE A 121 -4.08 -7.66 1.70
N LEU A 122 -3.60 -6.73 0.87
CA LEU A 122 -4.20 -6.41 -0.42
C LEU A 122 -3.56 -7.22 -1.56
N VAL A 123 -4.37 -7.61 -2.52
CA VAL A 123 -3.94 -8.35 -3.71
C VAL A 123 -4.58 -7.74 -4.94
N THR A 124 -3.77 -7.45 -5.95
CA THR A 124 -4.27 -7.02 -7.26
C THR A 124 -4.75 -8.23 -8.05
N LEU A 125 -5.97 -8.15 -8.59
CA LEU A 125 -6.50 -9.18 -9.48
C LEU A 125 -5.59 -9.34 -10.71
N PRO A 126 -5.15 -10.57 -11.05
CA PRO A 126 -4.24 -10.76 -12.18
C PRO A 126 -4.86 -10.34 -13.51
N GLU A 127 -4.04 -9.80 -14.40
CA GLU A 127 -4.42 -9.35 -15.75
C GLU A 127 -5.31 -10.36 -16.48
N LYS A 128 -4.99 -11.65 -16.38
CA LYS A 128 -5.71 -12.70 -17.10
C LYS A 128 -7.16 -12.88 -16.63
N TYR A 129 -7.40 -12.69 -15.34
CA TYR A 129 -8.76 -12.67 -14.81
C TYR A 129 -9.47 -11.43 -15.32
N GLN A 130 -8.84 -10.25 -15.21
CA GLN A 130 -9.43 -8.97 -15.61
C GLN A 130 -9.75 -8.90 -17.11
N LYS A 131 -8.89 -9.44 -17.98
CA LYS A 131 -9.12 -9.51 -19.43
C LYS A 131 -10.21 -10.48 -19.86
N SER A 132 -10.63 -11.39 -18.97
CA SER A 132 -11.71 -12.34 -19.24
C SER A 132 -13.10 -11.77 -18.93
N LEU A 133 -13.17 -10.54 -18.44
CA LEU A 133 -14.39 -9.89 -17.99
C LEU A 133 -15.01 -9.03 -19.10
N ALA A 134 -16.34 -9.00 -19.17
CA ALA A 134 -17.08 -8.09 -20.04
C ALA A 134 -17.73 -6.95 -19.23
N PRO A 135 -17.79 -5.72 -19.79
CA PRO A 135 -18.37 -4.57 -19.10
C PRO A 135 -19.88 -4.73 -18.88
N GLY A 136 -20.35 -4.41 -17.67
CA GLY A 136 -21.76 -4.42 -17.28
C GLY A 136 -22.31 -5.79 -16.88
N GLU A 137 -21.52 -6.86 -16.97
CA GLU A 137 -21.91 -8.19 -16.53
C GLU A 137 -21.52 -8.45 -15.07
N LYS A 138 -22.21 -9.36 -14.38
CA LYS A 138 -21.95 -9.65 -12.96
C LYS A 138 -21.04 -10.88 -12.83
N TYR A 139 -20.00 -10.76 -12.02
CA TYR A 139 -19.05 -11.85 -11.75
C TYR A 139 -18.87 -12.07 -10.26
N GLU A 140 -18.41 -13.27 -9.91
CA GLU A 140 -17.99 -13.66 -8.56
C GLU A 140 -16.65 -14.38 -8.60
N LEU A 141 -15.74 -14.01 -7.70
CA LEU A 141 -14.49 -14.71 -7.48
C LEU A 141 -14.64 -15.54 -6.20
N LEU A 142 -14.69 -16.87 -6.33
CA LEU A 142 -14.98 -17.81 -5.25
C LEU A 142 -13.74 -18.62 -4.87
N TRP A 143 -13.43 -18.67 -3.58
CA TRP A 143 -12.46 -19.61 -3.04
C TRP A 143 -13.13 -20.98 -2.79
N PRO A 144 -12.72 -22.06 -3.48
CA PRO A 144 -13.36 -23.37 -3.32
C PRO A 144 -12.92 -24.11 -2.06
N GLY A 145 -11.83 -23.68 -1.41
CA GLY A 145 -11.23 -24.38 -0.27
C GLY A 145 -10.09 -25.29 -0.68
N SER A 146 -9.01 -25.29 0.10
CA SER A 146 -7.85 -26.16 -0.16
C SER A 146 -7.14 -26.57 1.13
N LYS A 147 -6.36 -27.66 1.04
CA LYS A 147 -5.38 -28.00 2.08
C LYS A 147 -4.12 -27.17 1.90
N ILE A 148 -3.47 -26.82 3.00
CA ILE A 148 -2.16 -26.18 3.01
C ILE A 148 -1.12 -27.24 3.35
N THR A 149 -0.14 -27.47 2.47
CA THR A 149 0.87 -28.53 2.66
C THR A 149 2.11 -28.05 3.39
N GLN A 150 2.49 -26.79 3.21
CA GLN A 150 3.68 -26.19 3.83
C GLN A 150 3.30 -25.47 5.13
N TRP A 151 3.37 -26.18 6.25
CA TRP A 151 3.05 -25.63 7.57
C TRP A 151 3.65 -26.45 8.73
N ASP A 152 3.83 -25.81 9.87
CA ASP A 152 4.24 -26.42 11.13
C ASP A 152 3.71 -25.67 12.35
N TRP A 153 3.90 -26.23 13.54
CA TRP A 153 3.56 -25.61 14.82
C TRP A 153 4.72 -24.81 15.39
N GLY A 154 4.46 -23.55 15.72
CA GLY A 154 5.40 -22.66 16.38
C GLY A 154 5.50 -21.33 15.66
N THR A 155 6.55 -20.59 15.99
CA THR A 155 6.79 -19.23 15.49
C THR A 155 7.86 -19.20 14.40
N ILE A 156 7.90 -18.12 13.62
CA ILE A 156 8.98 -17.78 12.68
C ILE A 156 10.33 -17.80 13.42
N ARG A 157 10.36 -17.28 14.66
CA ARG A 157 11.59 -17.25 15.47
C ARG A 157 12.09 -18.64 15.83
N GLU A 158 11.20 -19.55 16.18
CA GLU A 158 11.54 -20.94 16.50
C GLU A 158 12.03 -21.71 15.27
N HIS A 159 11.50 -21.40 14.08
CA HIS A 159 11.89 -22.04 12.82
C HIS A 159 13.02 -21.32 12.08
N MET A 160 13.58 -20.25 12.63
CA MET A 160 14.61 -19.47 11.94
C MET A 160 15.78 -20.35 11.47
N TYR A 161 16.12 -20.23 10.19
CA TYR A 161 17.12 -21.02 9.46
C TYR A 161 16.80 -22.52 9.31
N GLN A 162 15.58 -22.93 9.60
CA GLN A 162 15.09 -24.29 9.40
C GLN A 162 14.19 -24.37 8.16
N GLU A 163 14.12 -25.56 7.58
CA GLU A 163 13.20 -25.86 6.49
C GLU A 163 11.79 -26.00 7.07
N LEU A 164 10.82 -25.31 6.47
CA LEU A 164 9.42 -25.48 6.82
C LEU A 164 8.94 -26.84 6.32
N THR A 165 8.29 -27.59 7.21
CA THR A 165 7.77 -28.93 6.89
C THR A 165 6.78 -28.86 5.72
N ASN A 166 7.04 -29.66 4.68
CA ASN A 166 6.12 -29.87 3.56
C ASN A 166 5.44 -31.24 3.72
N GLN A 167 4.17 -31.23 4.13
CA GLN A 167 3.38 -32.43 4.37
C GLN A 167 2.70 -32.87 3.06
N PRO A 168 2.67 -34.17 2.73
CA PRO A 168 1.86 -34.66 1.62
C PRO A 168 0.41 -34.20 1.76
N GLU A 169 -0.24 -33.78 0.67
CA GLU A 169 -1.60 -33.22 0.70
C GLU A 169 -2.63 -34.13 1.42
N LYS A 170 -2.51 -35.45 1.25
CA LYS A 170 -3.37 -36.44 1.91
C LYS A 170 -3.20 -36.50 3.42
N GLU A 171 -2.03 -36.10 3.91
CA GLU A 171 -1.66 -36.13 5.32
C GLU A 171 -1.82 -34.77 5.99
N SER A 172 -1.83 -33.69 5.20
CA SER A 172 -2.02 -32.35 5.74
C SER A 172 -3.39 -32.19 6.39
N ARG A 173 -3.34 -31.59 7.58
CA ARG A 173 -4.48 -31.30 8.45
C ARG A 173 -4.80 -29.82 8.55
N LEU A 174 -4.02 -28.94 7.91
CA LEU A 174 -4.30 -27.51 7.89
C LEU A 174 -5.14 -27.17 6.65
N ILE A 175 -6.33 -26.63 6.87
CA ILE A 175 -7.33 -26.41 5.82
C ILE A 175 -7.69 -24.94 5.77
N LEU A 176 -7.64 -24.36 4.57
CA LEU A 176 -8.21 -23.05 4.28
C LEU A 176 -9.60 -23.23 3.70
N LEU A 177 -10.63 -22.96 4.49
CA LEU A 177 -12.02 -23.30 4.18
C LEU A 177 -12.57 -22.55 2.96
N GLY A 178 -13.32 -23.27 2.14
CA GLY A 178 -14.00 -22.76 0.95
C GLY A 178 -15.31 -22.04 1.26
N GLY A 179 -15.80 -21.27 0.28
CA GLY A 179 -17.01 -20.45 0.39
C GLY A 179 -16.82 -18.93 0.36
N PRO A 180 -15.70 -18.36 0.85
CA PRO A 180 -15.43 -16.93 0.71
C PRO A 180 -15.44 -16.48 -0.75
N HIS A 181 -16.16 -15.40 -1.04
CA HIS A 181 -16.26 -14.85 -2.38
C HIS A 181 -16.44 -13.33 -2.35
N VAL A 182 -16.11 -12.69 -3.46
CA VAL A 182 -16.46 -11.30 -3.75
C VAL A 182 -17.25 -11.24 -5.05
N SER A 183 -18.21 -10.30 -5.11
CA SER A 183 -18.98 -10.03 -6.32
C SER A 183 -18.66 -8.65 -6.86
N PHE A 184 -18.49 -8.54 -8.17
CA PHE A 184 -18.19 -7.29 -8.83
C PHE A 184 -18.80 -7.20 -10.24
N THR A 185 -18.98 -5.97 -10.70
CA THR A 185 -19.43 -5.63 -12.07
C THR A 185 -18.31 -4.84 -12.76
N PRO A 186 -17.74 -5.35 -13.87
CA PRO A 186 -16.71 -4.66 -14.62
C PRO A 186 -17.29 -3.45 -15.35
N GLU A 187 -16.55 -2.35 -15.36
CA GLU A 187 -16.92 -1.13 -16.05
C GLU A 187 -15.72 -0.55 -16.79
N MET A 188 -15.98 0.09 -17.92
CA MET A 188 -15.00 0.92 -18.60
C MET A 188 -15.00 2.30 -17.95
N GLU A 189 -13.82 2.86 -17.74
CA GLU A 189 -13.75 4.27 -17.36
C GLU A 189 -14.25 5.17 -18.50
N SER A 190 -15.00 6.21 -18.14
CA SER A 190 -15.62 7.12 -19.12
C SER A 190 -14.61 7.92 -19.94
N GLU A 191 -13.48 8.28 -19.32
CA GLU A 191 -12.40 9.06 -19.93
C GLU A 191 -11.09 8.27 -19.79
N PRO A 192 -10.71 7.39 -20.73
CA PRO A 192 -9.47 6.63 -20.66
C PRO A 192 -8.25 7.57 -20.74
N TRP A 193 -7.12 7.16 -20.13
CA TRP A 193 -5.87 7.92 -20.24
C TRP A 193 -5.45 8.00 -21.73
N PRO A 194 -5.23 9.21 -22.30
CA PRO A 194 -5.01 9.36 -23.76
C PRO A 194 -3.88 8.52 -24.35
N GLN A 195 -2.83 8.24 -23.58
CA GLN A 195 -1.66 7.46 -24.02
C GLN A 195 -1.76 5.98 -23.67
N ARG A 196 -2.88 5.52 -23.07
CA ARG A 196 -3.02 4.15 -22.57
C ARG A 196 -2.67 3.11 -23.61
N ALA A 197 -3.27 3.20 -24.80
CA ALA A 197 -3.15 2.17 -25.83
C ALA A 197 -1.69 2.02 -26.33
N GLU A 198 -0.97 3.14 -26.50
CA GLU A 198 0.44 3.12 -26.90
C GLU A 198 1.33 2.57 -25.78
N TYR A 199 1.08 2.98 -24.54
CA TYR A 199 1.84 2.54 -23.38
C TYR A 199 1.62 1.06 -23.08
N GLU A 200 0.38 0.58 -23.13
CA GLU A 200 0.03 -0.83 -22.94
C GLU A 200 0.71 -1.73 -24.00
N ALA A 201 0.80 -1.28 -25.25
CA ALA A 201 1.50 -2.01 -26.29
C ALA A 201 3.02 -2.13 -26.04
N ARG A 202 3.61 -1.19 -25.29
CA ARG A 202 5.04 -1.15 -24.99
C ARG A 202 5.39 -1.86 -23.68
N GLU A 203 4.64 -1.59 -22.61
CA GLU A 203 4.96 -1.99 -21.23
C GLU A 203 4.01 -3.06 -20.66
N GLY A 204 2.92 -3.37 -21.36
CA GLY A 204 1.91 -4.34 -20.92
C GLY A 204 0.77 -3.74 -20.09
N PHE A 205 -0.24 -4.56 -19.84
CA PHE A 205 -1.51 -4.15 -19.23
C PHE A 205 -1.34 -3.67 -17.78
N ILE A 206 -0.60 -4.41 -16.96
CA ILE A 206 -0.42 -4.06 -15.54
C ILE A 206 0.17 -2.67 -15.39
N MET A 207 1.26 -2.38 -16.12
CA MET A 207 1.92 -1.08 -16.08
C MET A 207 1.02 0.04 -16.64
N ALA A 208 0.27 -0.22 -17.70
CA ALA A 208 -0.69 0.74 -18.24
C ALA A 208 -1.83 1.06 -17.25
N SER A 209 -2.31 0.06 -16.52
CA SER A 209 -3.36 0.24 -15.50
C SER A 209 -2.87 1.08 -14.32
N VAL A 210 -1.66 0.81 -13.81
CA VAL A 210 -1.02 1.64 -12.76
C VAL A 210 -0.86 3.08 -13.25
N LYS A 211 -0.37 3.29 -14.48
CA LYS A 211 -0.20 4.62 -15.07
C LYS A 211 -1.51 5.38 -15.23
N GLU A 212 -2.57 4.70 -15.65
CA GLU A 212 -3.88 5.32 -15.74
C GLU A 212 -4.43 5.72 -14.37
N GLN A 213 -4.23 4.88 -13.33
CA GLN A 213 -4.60 5.23 -11.95
C GLN A 213 -3.86 6.49 -11.49
N GLN A 214 -2.56 6.56 -11.74
CA GLN A 214 -1.71 7.72 -11.42
C GLN A 214 -2.19 8.98 -12.15
N TRP A 215 -2.46 8.88 -13.46
CA TRP A 215 -3.00 10.00 -14.24
C TRP A 215 -4.35 10.49 -13.69
N ARG A 216 -5.25 9.58 -13.29
CA ARG A 216 -6.52 9.94 -12.66
C ARG A 216 -6.32 10.63 -11.31
N GLN A 217 -5.41 10.12 -10.48
CA GLN A 217 -5.07 10.74 -9.20
C GLN A 217 -4.50 12.15 -9.42
N ALA A 218 -3.60 12.34 -10.38
CA ALA A 218 -3.07 13.65 -10.75
C ALA A 218 -4.17 14.61 -11.22
N GLN A 219 -5.12 14.12 -12.03
CA GLN A 219 -6.28 14.94 -12.42
C GLN A 219 -7.14 15.33 -11.22
N GLN A 220 -7.43 14.40 -10.32
CA GLN A 220 -8.18 14.69 -9.10
C GLN A 220 -7.45 15.72 -8.23
N ARG A 221 -6.14 15.60 -8.07
CA ARG A 221 -5.30 16.58 -7.36
C ARG A 221 -5.37 17.96 -8.02
N SER A 222 -5.25 18.03 -9.34
CA SER A 222 -5.32 19.30 -10.08
C SER A 222 -6.69 19.99 -9.97
N ARG A 223 -7.76 19.21 -9.81
CA ARG A 223 -9.14 19.70 -9.64
C ARG A 223 -9.49 19.98 -8.18
N ALA A 224 -8.75 19.42 -7.23
CA ALA A 224 -8.98 19.65 -5.82
C ALA A 224 -8.70 21.13 -5.50
N PRO A 225 -9.61 21.82 -4.79
CA PRO A 225 -9.34 23.16 -4.34
C PRO A 225 -8.10 23.12 -3.45
N GLN A 226 -7.12 23.99 -3.76
CA GLN A 226 -5.96 24.19 -2.92
C GLN A 226 -6.43 24.53 -1.49
N PRO A 227 -5.81 23.97 -0.44
CA PRO A 227 -6.19 24.26 0.94
C PRO A 227 -6.16 25.77 1.19
N GLU A 228 -7.32 26.38 1.41
CA GLU A 228 -7.39 27.82 1.67
C GLU A 228 -7.01 28.13 3.13
N PRO A 229 -6.20 29.18 3.38
CA PRO A 229 -5.87 29.61 4.73
C PRO A 229 -7.13 29.94 5.53
N ASN A 230 -7.29 29.31 6.69
CA ASN A 230 -8.38 29.61 7.61
C ASN A 230 -7.92 30.66 8.64
N PRO A 231 -8.61 31.81 8.79
CA PRO A 231 -8.23 32.86 9.75
C PRO A 231 -8.13 32.39 11.21
N GLY A 232 -8.75 31.27 11.57
CA GLY A 232 -8.71 30.68 12.91
C GLY A 232 -7.63 29.61 13.12
N ALA A 233 -6.87 29.23 12.08
CA ALA A 233 -5.78 28.27 12.16
C ALA A 233 -4.41 28.99 12.12
N PRO A 234 -3.34 28.39 12.65
CA PRO A 234 -1.99 28.93 12.47
C PRO A 234 -1.60 28.92 10.99
N THR A 235 -0.55 29.66 10.65
CA THR A 235 -0.04 29.71 9.29
C THR A 235 1.36 29.10 9.27
N LEU A 236 1.54 28.10 8.42
CA LEU A 236 2.85 27.47 8.19
C LEU A 236 3.31 27.79 6.77
N SER A 237 4.61 27.98 6.59
CA SER A 237 5.25 28.01 5.27
C SER A 237 6.30 26.92 5.14
N VAL A 238 6.50 26.44 3.91
CA VAL A 238 7.48 25.40 3.58
C VAL A 238 8.49 25.96 2.61
N VAL A 239 9.78 25.79 2.94
CA VAL A 239 10.90 26.09 2.06
C VAL A 239 11.69 24.80 1.83
N LEU A 240 11.95 24.50 0.57
CA LEU A 240 12.77 23.36 0.17
C LEU A 240 14.19 23.83 -0.17
N GLU A 241 15.18 23.02 0.23
CA GLU A 241 16.59 23.27 -0.07
C GLU A 241 17.27 21.95 -0.45
N CYS A 242 17.99 21.92 -1.57
CA CYS A 242 18.75 20.74 -1.98
C CYS A 242 20.04 21.13 -2.72
N SER A 243 20.91 20.14 -2.90
CA SER A 243 22.05 20.27 -3.80
C SER A 243 21.56 20.43 -5.24
N LYS A 244 22.20 21.30 -6.03
CA LYS A 244 21.83 21.52 -7.44
C LYS A 244 22.25 20.38 -8.36
N ILE A 245 23.09 19.48 -7.87
CA ILE A 245 23.63 18.35 -8.61
C ILE A 245 23.33 17.09 -7.82
N LEU A 246 22.71 16.12 -8.48
CA LEU A 246 22.49 14.77 -7.99
C LEU A 246 23.49 13.84 -8.68
N SER A 247 24.41 13.27 -7.91
CA SER A 247 25.31 12.23 -8.41
C SER A 247 24.67 10.87 -8.26
N ARG A 248 24.67 10.04 -9.32
CA ARG A 248 24.11 8.69 -9.26
C ARG A 248 24.77 7.84 -8.16
N ASN A 249 23.99 6.97 -7.52
CA ASN A 249 24.43 6.05 -6.46
C ASN A 249 24.94 6.74 -5.17
N THR A 250 24.54 7.99 -4.95
CA THR A 250 24.80 8.72 -3.71
C THR A 250 23.50 9.06 -2.99
N ILE A 251 23.53 9.29 -1.68
CA ILE A 251 22.33 9.71 -0.97
C ILE A 251 22.00 11.15 -1.39
N PHE A 252 20.78 11.36 -1.89
CA PHE A 252 20.27 12.68 -2.22
C PHE A 252 19.02 12.99 -1.39
N ASN A 253 19.13 13.99 -0.52
CA ASN A 253 18.02 14.46 0.32
C ASN A 253 17.67 15.91 -0.05
N VAL A 254 16.38 16.21 -0.03
CA VAL A 254 15.83 17.56 -0.06
C VAL A 254 15.46 17.94 1.36
N ALA A 255 16.09 18.98 1.90
CA ALA A 255 15.73 19.53 3.20
C ALA A 255 14.39 20.26 3.10
N VAL A 256 13.51 20.02 4.06
CA VAL A 256 12.17 20.59 4.15
C VAL A 256 12.13 21.41 5.42
N LYS A 257 12.09 22.74 5.28
CA LYS A 257 12.02 23.68 6.40
C LYS A 257 10.60 24.21 6.54
N VAL A 258 9.96 23.88 7.65
CA VAL A 258 8.61 24.35 7.99
C VAL A 258 8.72 25.48 9.01
N THR A 259 8.12 26.63 8.73
CA THR A 259 8.18 27.81 9.61
C THR A 259 6.78 28.22 10.07
N TYR A 260 6.64 28.55 11.35
CA TYR A 260 5.39 29.07 11.89
C TYR A 260 5.30 30.59 11.72
N ASP A 261 4.53 31.03 10.73
CA ASP A 261 4.35 32.43 10.36
C ASP A 261 3.32 33.11 11.25
N ALA A 262 3.78 33.59 12.39
CA ALA A 262 2.96 34.37 13.31
C ALA A 262 3.73 35.52 13.95
N LYS A 263 2.98 36.50 14.45
CA LYS A 263 3.53 37.59 15.27
C LYS A 263 4.16 37.01 16.53
N ALA A 264 5.25 37.60 17.01
CA ALA A 264 5.97 37.16 18.21
C ALA A 264 5.09 37.01 19.48
N THR A 265 3.93 37.69 19.52
CA THR A 265 2.98 37.62 20.64
C THR A 265 1.96 36.48 20.53
N ALA A 266 1.95 35.74 19.43
CA ALA A 266 1.03 34.63 19.24
C ALA A 266 1.39 33.43 20.14
N LYS A 267 0.42 32.54 20.34
CA LYS A 267 0.68 31.29 21.08
C LYS A 267 1.55 30.34 20.24
N PRO A 268 2.41 29.53 20.88
CA PRO A 268 3.01 28.38 20.22
C PRO A 268 1.95 27.41 19.70
N ILE A 269 2.38 26.55 18.80
CA ILE A 269 1.56 25.48 18.24
C ILE A 269 2.25 24.14 18.46
N ILE A 270 1.48 23.08 18.42
CA ILE A 270 1.93 21.70 18.25
C ILE A 270 1.16 21.08 17.08
N PHE A 271 1.82 20.30 16.24
CA PHE A 271 1.18 19.67 15.08
C PHE A 271 1.84 18.34 14.73
N HIS A 272 1.08 17.50 14.06
CA HIS A 272 1.53 16.21 13.54
C HIS A 272 2.27 16.40 12.20
N THR A 273 3.43 15.75 12.03
CA THR A 273 4.34 15.98 10.90
C THR A 273 4.04 15.13 9.67
N HIS A 274 3.08 14.19 9.75
CA HIS A 274 2.76 13.22 8.71
C HIS A 274 2.77 13.77 7.27
N VAL A 275 2.13 14.92 7.04
CA VAL A 275 2.04 15.53 5.70
C VAL A 275 3.38 16.00 5.12
N PHE A 276 4.41 16.14 5.94
CA PHE A 276 5.77 16.52 5.54
C PHE A 276 6.71 15.31 5.42
N ASP A 277 6.29 14.17 5.94
CA ASP A 277 7.06 12.93 5.94
C ASP A 277 6.59 11.99 4.81
N THR A 278 5.34 12.09 4.35
CA THR A 278 4.83 11.29 3.23
C THR A 278 5.25 11.84 1.87
N SER A 279 5.72 10.95 0.99
CA SER A 279 6.11 11.29 -0.38
C SER A 279 4.92 11.71 -1.25
N ASP A 280 3.69 11.35 -0.88
CA ASP A 280 2.48 11.63 -1.65
C ASP A 280 2.10 13.13 -1.71
N LYS A 281 2.65 13.97 -0.82
CA LYS A 281 2.48 15.43 -0.81
C LYS A 281 3.59 16.17 -1.54
N PHE A 282 4.58 15.44 -2.04
CA PHE A 282 5.65 15.98 -2.84
C PHE A 282 5.55 15.44 -4.26
N GLN A 283 6.05 16.23 -5.20
CA GLN A 283 6.02 15.86 -6.59
C GLN A 283 7.36 16.14 -7.26
N LEU A 284 7.90 15.10 -7.88
CA LEU A 284 9.04 15.16 -8.77
C LEU A 284 8.55 15.41 -10.20
N TYR A 285 9.23 16.28 -10.92
CA TYR A 285 8.98 16.60 -12.31
C TYR A 285 10.29 16.49 -13.10
N ARG A 286 10.22 15.95 -14.32
CA ARG A 286 11.31 15.89 -15.30
C ARG A 286 11.09 16.96 -16.36
N ARG A 287 12.17 17.58 -16.82
CA ARG A 287 12.10 18.52 -17.94
C ARG A 287 12.14 17.76 -19.27
N CYS A 288 11.05 17.84 -20.04
CA CYS A 288 10.91 17.23 -21.38
C CYS A 288 10.53 18.33 -22.38
N ASP A 289 11.32 18.51 -23.45
CA ASP A 289 11.04 19.45 -24.55
C ASP A 289 10.65 20.90 -24.14
N ASN A 290 11.20 21.37 -23.01
CA ASN A 290 10.93 22.66 -22.33
C ASN A 290 9.69 22.74 -21.43
N ASP A 291 8.90 21.67 -21.34
CA ASP A 291 7.82 21.54 -20.37
C ASP A 291 8.25 20.66 -19.19
N TRP A 292 7.48 20.75 -18.10
CA TRP A 292 7.67 19.92 -16.91
C TRP A 292 6.65 18.80 -16.92
N GLU A 293 7.14 17.58 -17.03
CA GLU A 293 6.35 16.37 -16.95
C GLU A 293 6.47 15.79 -15.54
N VAL A 294 5.35 15.33 -14.99
CA VAL A 294 5.33 14.66 -13.69
C VAL A 294 6.15 13.37 -13.80
N CYS A 295 7.17 13.22 -12.95
CA CYS A 295 7.84 11.94 -12.81
C CYS A 295 6.89 10.97 -12.13
N ASP A 296 6.78 9.81 -12.74
CA ASP A 296 6.12 8.69 -12.13
C ASP A 296 6.87 8.28 -10.86
N ASN A 297 6.17 8.28 -9.73
CA ASN A 297 6.63 7.50 -8.59
C ASN A 297 6.41 6.03 -9.00
N GLU A 298 7.39 5.43 -9.68
CA GLU A 298 7.42 3.98 -9.97
C GLU A 298 7.42 3.18 -8.65
N ASN A 299 7.86 3.83 -7.56
CA ASN A 299 7.72 3.34 -6.18
C ASN A 299 6.44 3.78 -5.47
N GLY A 300 5.41 4.21 -6.21
CA GLY A 300 4.02 4.24 -5.72
C GLY A 300 3.48 2.84 -5.33
N GLY A 301 4.32 1.82 -5.46
CA GLY A 301 4.22 0.53 -4.78
C GLY A 301 4.62 0.56 -3.29
N ASP A 302 4.56 1.71 -2.61
CA ASP A 302 4.52 1.76 -1.14
C ASP A 302 3.20 1.20 -0.56
N GLY A 303 2.43 0.47 -1.38
CA GLY A 303 1.65 -0.69 -0.95
C GLY A 303 2.54 -1.87 -0.50
N GLY A 304 3.70 -1.60 0.09
CA GLY A 304 4.48 -2.57 0.81
C GLY A 304 3.66 -3.05 1.99
N PHE A 305 2.94 -4.17 1.81
CA PHE A 305 2.27 -4.98 2.81
C PHE A 305 1.92 -4.23 4.10
N LEU A 306 0.88 -3.40 4.07
CA LEU A 306 0.30 -2.86 5.30
C LEU A 306 -0.30 -4.05 6.07
N ILE A 307 0.44 -4.57 7.05
CA ILE A 307 -0.13 -5.41 8.10
C ILE A 307 -1.01 -4.47 8.92
N THR A 308 -2.32 -4.49 8.66
CA THR A 308 -3.30 -3.59 9.30
C THR A 308 -3.97 -4.21 10.53
N ASP A 309 -3.44 -5.32 11.06
CA ASP A 309 -4.14 -6.14 12.07
C ASP A 309 -3.86 -5.73 13.51
N GLU A 310 -2.88 -4.86 13.74
CA GLU A 310 -2.59 -4.34 15.07
C GLU A 310 -3.45 -3.11 15.39
N ASP A 311 -3.85 -3.00 16.66
CA ASP A 311 -4.64 -1.88 17.17
C ASP A 311 -3.91 -0.54 17.01
N ASP A 312 -4.69 0.53 16.84
CA ASP A 312 -4.18 1.88 16.83
C ASP A 312 -3.41 2.20 18.14
N ILE A 313 -2.22 2.77 18.00
CA ILE A 313 -1.29 2.96 19.11
C ILE A 313 -1.56 4.32 19.76
N PRO A 314 -1.81 4.37 21.08
CA PRO A 314 -1.90 5.63 21.81
C PRO A 314 -0.50 6.25 21.95
N VAL A 315 -0.37 7.50 21.52
CA VAL A 315 0.88 8.26 21.48
C VAL A 315 0.72 9.58 22.22
N ASN A 316 1.70 9.90 23.07
CA ASN A 316 1.77 11.18 23.75
C ASN A 316 2.44 12.22 22.86
N VAL A 317 1.70 13.25 22.45
CA VAL A 317 2.15 14.26 21.47
C VAL A 317 3.34 15.09 21.98
N SER A 318 3.55 15.18 23.30
CA SER A 318 4.69 15.92 23.85
C SER A 318 6.00 15.13 23.77
N GLN A 319 5.93 13.80 23.76
CA GLN A 319 7.11 12.92 23.85
C GLN A 319 7.51 12.32 22.51
N ASP A 320 6.56 12.19 21.60
CA ASP A 320 6.76 11.55 20.30
C ASP A 320 7.43 12.49 19.27
N ASP A 321 8.19 11.91 18.35
CA ASP A 321 8.97 12.62 17.34
C ASP A 321 8.16 13.04 16.11
N LYS A 322 6.97 12.47 15.92
CA LYS A 322 5.99 12.84 14.87
C LYS A 322 5.21 14.10 15.21
N PHE A 323 5.41 14.64 16.40
CA PHE A 323 4.76 15.86 16.85
C PHE A 323 5.79 16.93 17.13
N VAL A 324 5.63 18.05 16.45
CA VAL A 324 6.54 19.19 16.54
C VAL A 324 5.82 20.37 17.16
N SER A 325 6.51 21.08 18.05
CA SER A 325 6.01 22.33 18.59
C SER A 325 6.89 23.50 18.17
N LEU A 326 6.26 24.57 17.70
CA LEU A 326 6.91 25.78 17.23
C LEU A 326 6.38 27.02 17.96
N ARG A 327 7.29 27.91 18.33
CA ARG A 327 6.98 29.29 18.71
C ARG A 327 6.80 30.16 17.46
N PRO A 328 6.11 31.30 17.55
CA PRO A 328 5.99 32.22 16.41
C PRO A 328 7.36 32.60 15.82
N GLY A 329 7.54 32.36 14.53
CA GLY A 329 8.78 32.59 13.79
C GLY A 329 9.83 31.47 13.91
N GLU A 330 9.56 30.41 14.67
CA GLU A 330 10.44 29.25 14.77
C GLU A 330 10.27 28.33 13.56
N SER A 331 11.35 27.63 13.19
CA SER A 331 11.35 26.64 12.11
C SER A 331 11.76 25.27 12.62
N TRP A 332 11.12 24.25 12.05
CA TRP A 332 11.54 22.85 12.15
C TRP A 332 12.03 22.37 10.78
N ILE A 333 13.00 21.46 10.77
CA ILE A 333 13.63 20.95 9.55
C ILE A 333 13.54 19.42 9.55
N THR A 334 13.03 18.86 8.46
CA THR A 334 13.07 17.44 8.11
C THR A 334 13.70 17.28 6.71
N SER A 335 13.73 16.07 6.16
CA SER A 335 14.24 15.84 4.82
C SER A 335 13.52 14.72 4.09
N GLN A 336 13.22 14.95 2.81
CA GLN A 336 12.74 13.93 1.88
C GLN A 336 13.93 13.30 1.15
N ARG A 337 13.99 11.97 1.10
CA ARG A 337 15.07 11.24 0.41
C ARG A 337 14.60 10.86 -0.98
N LEU A 338 15.25 11.38 -2.02
CA LEU A 338 14.94 11.03 -3.41
C LEU A 338 15.84 9.91 -3.95
N GLN A 339 17.02 9.72 -3.35
CA GLN A 339 17.93 8.65 -3.71
C GLN A 339 18.61 8.09 -2.46
N GLY A 340 18.53 6.77 -2.29
CA GLY A 340 19.29 6.00 -1.31
C GLY A 340 20.44 5.22 -1.96
N GLU A 341 21.13 4.40 -1.18
CA GLU A 341 22.25 3.59 -1.68
C GLU A 341 21.80 2.48 -2.67
N ARG A 342 20.53 2.05 -2.60
CA ARG A 342 19.99 0.91 -3.36
C ARG A 342 18.67 1.18 -4.07
N TRP A 343 18.18 2.42 -4.03
CA TRP A 343 16.91 2.82 -4.62
C TRP A 343 16.95 4.31 -5.01
N SER A 344 16.14 4.71 -5.99
CA SER A 344 16.01 6.09 -6.44
C SER A 344 14.59 6.36 -6.92
N GLU A 345 14.04 7.53 -6.61
CA GLU A 345 12.82 8.06 -7.25
C GLU A 345 13.13 8.70 -8.62
N ILE A 346 14.42 8.84 -8.96
CA ILE A 346 14.85 9.32 -10.27
C ILE A 346 14.65 8.19 -11.28
N PRO A 347 13.88 8.41 -12.39
CA PRO A 347 13.62 7.38 -13.39
C PRO A 347 14.90 6.72 -13.92
N GLU A 348 14.87 5.41 -14.13
CA GLU A 348 16.06 4.65 -14.56
C GLU A 348 16.60 5.13 -15.92
N ASP A 349 15.72 5.59 -16.80
CA ASP A 349 16.03 6.08 -18.15
C ASP A 349 16.62 7.51 -18.19
N THR A 350 16.79 8.14 -17.02
CA THR A 350 17.33 9.51 -16.90
C THR A 350 18.72 9.61 -17.53
N LYS A 351 18.96 10.65 -18.33
CA LYS A 351 20.29 10.90 -18.91
C LYS A 351 21.07 11.93 -18.11
N ASP A 352 22.39 11.89 -18.23
CA ASP A 352 23.27 12.89 -17.62
C ASP A 352 22.95 14.29 -18.18
N GLY A 353 22.88 15.27 -17.28
CA GLY A 353 22.53 16.65 -17.59
C GLY A 353 21.02 16.93 -17.58
N GLU A 354 20.16 15.93 -17.43
CA GLU A 354 18.72 16.17 -17.30
C GLU A 354 18.39 16.90 -15.99
N THR A 355 17.42 17.80 -16.07
CA THR A 355 16.99 18.65 -14.95
C THR A 355 15.65 18.18 -14.42
N PHE A 356 15.59 18.11 -13.10
CA PHE A 356 14.40 17.77 -12.33
C PHE A 356 13.98 18.95 -11.48
N ARG A 357 12.68 18.98 -11.18
CA ARG A 357 12.04 19.92 -10.28
C ARG A 357 11.31 19.15 -9.21
N TYR A 358 11.41 19.59 -7.96
CA TYR A 358 10.76 18.96 -6.82
C TYR A 358 10.04 20.01 -5.98
N ALA A 359 8.79 19.73 -5.59
CA ALA A 359 7.94 20.67 -4.87
C ALA A 359 7.07 19.97 -3.84
N PHE A 360 6.76 20.67 -2.74
CA PHE A 360 5.65 20.32 -1.86
C PHE A 360 4.37 20.90 -2.44
N GLU A 361 3.35 20.07 -2.69
CA GLU A 361 2.13 20.47 -3.41
C GLU A 361 1.09 21.18 -2.52
N GLY A 362 1.39 21.32 -1.23
CA GLY A 362 0.45 21.80 -0.22
C GLY A 362 -0.34 20.66 0.41
N ALA A 363 -0.76 20.84 1.66
CA ALA A 363 -1.52 19.83 2.39
C ALA A 363 -2.41 20.46 3.46
N THR A 364 -3.34 19.67 4.00
CA THR A 364 -4.01 19.99 5.25
C THR A 364 -3.44 19.09 6.34
N VAL A 365 -2.92 19.68 7.41
CA VAL A 365 -2.46 18.93 8.58
C VAL A 365 -3.66 18.26 9.24
N ASP A 366 -3.53 16.97 9.51
CA ASP A 366 -4.56 16.11 10.11
C ASP A 366 -4.81 16.44 11.58
N TRP A 367 -3.76 16.75 12.35
CA TRP A 367 -3.88 17.10 13.76
C TRP A 367 -2.94 18.24 14.19
N TRP A 368 -3.48 19.19 14.95
CA TRP A 368 -2.74 20.31 15.54
C TRP A 368 -3.49 20.92 16.74
N ASP A 369 -2.77 21.58 17.64
CA ASP A 369 -3.35 22.38 18.74
C ASP A 369 -2.50 23.61 19.10
N TRP A 370 -3.10 24.54 19.84
CA TRP A 370 -2.47 25.69 20.44
C TRP A 370 -1.79 25.30 21.75
N GLY A 371 -0.47 25.46 21.81
CA GLY A 371 0.32 25.19 22.99
C GLY A 371 1.69 24.64 22.66
N SER A 372 2.57 24.72 23.64
CA SER A 372 3.87 24.07 23.60
C SER A 372 3.77 22.59 23.98
N LYS A 373 4.81 21.79 23.70
CA LYS A 373 4.92 20.41 24.20
C LYS A 373 4.66 20.30 25.71
N ASN A 374 5.11 21.27 26.51
CA ASN A 374 4.88 21.28 27.96
C ASN A 374 3.39 21.45 28.34
N GLU A 375 2.64 22.23 27.57
CA GLU A 375 1.19 22.42 27.80
C GLU A 375 0.39 21.18 27.38
N HIS A 376 0.96 20.37 26.49
CA HIS A 376 0.37 19.12 25.99
C HIS A 376 0.99 17.87 26.63
N SER A 377 1.54 17.95 27.84
CA SER A 377 2.20 16.82 28.51
C SER A 377 1.28 15.62 28.74
N GLU A 378 -0.02 15.86 28.88
CA GLU A 378 -1.06 14.84 29.10
C GLU A 378 -1.90 14.56 27.84
N THR A 379 -1.58 15.19 26.71
CA THR A 379 -2.35 15.01 25.47
C THR A 379 -1.93 13.72 24.78
N VAL A 380 -2.89 12.80 24.61
CA VAL A 380 -2.71 11.52 23.92
C VAL A 380 -3.65 11.46 22.73
N VAL A 381 -3.13 11.03 21.60
CA VAL A 381 -3.88 10.74 20.37
C VAL A 381 -3.59 9.31 19.94
N LYS A 382 -4.38 8.76 19.03
CA LYS A 382 -4.05 7.47 18.40
C LYS A 382 -3.51 7.66 16.99
N LEU A 383 -2.46 6.92 16.69
CA LEU A 383 -1.92 6.71 15.34
C LEU A 383 -2.22 5.28 14.91
N PRO A 384 -2.27 4.97 13.60
CA PRO A 384 -2.36 3.58 13.17
C PRO A 384 -1.16 2.77 13.67
N CYS A 385 -1.27 1.45 13.67
CA CYS A 385 -0.24 0.55 14.21
C CYS A 385 1.14 0.68 13.55
N TRP A 386 1.21 1.11 12.28
CA TRP A 386 2.47 1.43 11.61
C TRP A 386 3.03 2.82 11.94
N LEU A 387 2.36 3.62 12.79
CA LEU A 387 2.73 4.95 13.30
C LEU A 387 2.94 6.07 12.26
N VAL A 388 3.08 5.75 10.97
CA VAL A 388 3.40 6.72 9.90
C VAL A 388 2.15 7.27 9.20
N GLY A 389 0.94 6.84 9.58
CA GLY A 389 -0.33 7.37 9.05
C GLY A 389 -0.91 8.54 9.84
N PRO A 390 -2.07 9.09 9.42
CA PRO A 390 -2.72 10.22 10.09
C PRO A 390 -3.27 9.84 11.46
N VAL A 391 -3.53 10.83 12.32
CA VAL A 391 -4.23 10.65 13.59
C VAL A 391 -5.63 10.10 13.36
N VAL A 392 -5.92 8.95 13.96
CA VAL A 392 -7.21 8.25 13.85
C VAL A 392 -8.15 8.60 15.01
N GLU A 393 -7.62 8.97 16.17
CA GLU A 393 -8.41 9.41 17.31
C GLU A 393 -7.77 10.61 18.02
N PRO A 394 -8.43 11.78 18.07
CA PRO A 394 -9.72 12.10 17.43
C PRO A 394 -9.57 12.33 15.91
N ALA A 395 -10.37 11.64 15.09
CA ALA A 395 -10.29 11.68 13.63
C ALA A 395 -10.53 13.07 13.00
N ASP A 396 -11.30 13.95 13.67
CA ASP A 396 -11.64 15.29 13.20
C ASP A 396 -10.87 16.41 13.93
N ASN A 397 -9.76 16.06 14.59
CA ASN A 397 -8.99 16.96 15.45
C ASN A 397 -9.91 17.71 16.46
N ALA A 398 -10.89 17.01 17.02
CA ALA A 398 -11.90 17.54 17.93
C ALA A 398 -12.70 18.74 17.36
N GLY A 399 -12.95 18.73 16.04
CA GLY A 399 -13.68 19.77 15.32
C GLY A 399 -12.90 21.07 15.11
N ARG A 400 -11.58 21.07 15.33
CA ARG A 400 -10.73 22.26 15.16
C ARG A 400 -10.65 22.68 13.69
N THR A 401 -10.40 23.97 13.46
CA THR A 401 -10.21 24.52 12.12
C THR A 401 -9.06 23.82 11.39
N LYS A 402 -9.27 23.54 10.10
CA LYS A 402 -8.25 22.91 9.25
C LYS A 402 -7.02 23.81 9.13
N LEU A 403 -5.85 23.24 9.39
CA LEU A 403 -4.56 23.89 9.18
C LEU A 403 -4.07 23.59 7.77
N ALA A 404 -4.33 24.52 6.86
CA ALA A 404 -3.86 24.50 5.49
C ALA A 404 -2.40 24.96 5.41
N VAL A 405 -1.55 24.18 4.74
CA VAL A 405 -0.17 24.51 4.43
C VAL A 405 -0.06 24.68 2.91
N PRO A 406 0.36 25.86 2.42
CA PRO A 406 0.44 26.12 0.99
C PRO A 406 1.56 25.30 0.34
N ALA A 407 1.48 25.16 -0.99
CA ALA A 407 2.58 24.62 -1.79
C ALA A 407 3.87 25.44 -1.60
N SER A 408 5.02 24.79 -1.68
CA SER A 408 6.31 25.46 -1.63
C SER A 408 6.71 26.01 -3.00
N ASP A 409 7.65 26.96 -3.01
CA ASP A 409 8.45 27.18 -4.21
C ASP A 409 9.22 25.88 -4.54
N PRO A 410 9.34 25.53 -5.83
CA PRO A 410 10.05 24.31 -6.22
C PRO A 410 11.57 24.50 -6.14
N VAL A 411 12.28 23.40 -5.91
CA VAL A 411 13.74 23.32 -6.11
C VAL A 411 14.06 22.61 -7.41
N GLU A 412 15.18 22.97 -8.04
CA GLU A 412 15.66 22.34 -9.27
C GLU A 412 17.07 21.78 -9.06
N PHE A 413 17.30 20.60 -9.62
CA PHE A 413 18.60 19.92 -9.61
C PHE A 413 18.82 19.17 -10.92
N SER A 414 20.08 18.91 -11.27
CA SER A 414 20.45 18.15 -12.47
C SER A 414 21.20 16.88 -12.11
N VAL A 415 21.04 15.84 -12.93
CA VAL A 415 21.72 14.56 -12.72
C VAL A 415 23.09 14.57 -13.38
N GLU A 416 24.12 14.18 -12.64
CA GLU A 416 25.48 14.01 -13.15
C GLU A 416 25.85 12.52 -13.12
N GLY A 417 26.30 12.02 -14.28
CA GLY A 417 26.83 10.67 -14.39
C GLY A 417 28.16 10.53 -13.66
N LEU A 418 28.56 9.30 -13.37
CA LEU A 418 29.90 9.03 -12.85
C LEU A 418 30.91 9.58 -13.86
N GLY A 419 31.56 10.69 -13.50
CA GLY A 419 32.77 11.12 -14.18
C GLY A 419 33.71 9.93 -14.20
N SER A 420 34.06 9.46 -15.39
CA SER A 420 35.08 8.45 -15.60
C SER A 420 36.29 8.82 -14.73
N ASP A 421 36.60 8.01 -13.71
CA ASP A 421 37.81 8.20 -12.92
C ASP A 421 38.99 8.21 -13.90
N PRO A 422 39.77 9.29 -14.00
CA PRO A 422 40.93 9.33 -14.88
C PRO A 422 42.11 8.48 -14.33
N ARG A 423 41.85 7.57 -13.40
CA ARG A 423 42.80 6.58 -12.86
C ARG A 423 42.32 5.15 -13.13
N ILE A 424 42.18 4.79 -14.40
CA ILE A 424 42.34 3.40 -14.86
C ILE A 424 43.41 3.37 -15.94
#